data_AF-A0A564YWD7-F1
#
_entry.id   AF-A0A564YWD7-F1
#
_cell.length_a   1.000
_cell.length_b   1.000
_cell.length_c   1.000
_cell.angle_alpha   90.00
_cell.angle_beta   90.00
_cell.angle_gamma   90.00
#
_symmetry.space_group_name_H-M   'P 1'
#
loop_
_entity.id
_entity.type
_entity.pdbx_description
1 polymer ?
#
loop_
_entity_poly.entity_id
_entity_poly.type
_entity_poly.pdbx_seq_one_letter_code
_entity_poly.pdbx_strand_id
1 'polypeptide(L)'
;MRRRDVLAFLEAVITYRVPKDDLNLEILADLVKQVNERFPGSGKRAVFELNRKIKSILCKLPASGFDSGKEMDLRNLGRFLGLLTSAENQSGFDNRLDIISLLREAVAKGNNALRYIIPFVCQFLTGGGGITRKNFQIFKLLKLIHDKITVVSEIKSEIEFLFET
;
A
#
# COMPACT_ATOMS: atom_id res chain seq x y z
N MET A 1 24.74 -15.19 -8.11
CA MET A 1 23.88 -14.89 -6.95
C MET A 1 23.03 -16.12 -6.65
N ARG A 2 23.04 -16.65 -5.43
CA ARG A 2 22.22 -17.81 -5.05
C ARG A 2 20.81 -17.35 -4.68
N ARG A 3 19.81 -18.23 -4.76
CA ARG A 3 18.41 -17.90 -4.44
C ARG A 3 18.22 -17.26 -3.06
N ARG A 4 18.99 -17.72 -2.06
CA ARG A 4 18.98 -17.14 -0.70
C ARG A 4 19.41 -15.66 -0.68
N ASP A 5 20.39 -15.30 -1.51
CA ASP A 5 20.93 -13.94 -1.56
C ASP A 5 19.90 -12.99 -2.21
N VAL A 6 19.11 -13.50 -3.17
CA VAL A 6 17.98 -12.79 -3.79
C VAL A 6 16.90 -12.44 -2.76
N LEU A 7 16.55 -13.38 -1.88
CA LEU A 7 15.49 -13.16 -0.90
C LEU A 7 15.90 -12.13 0.15
N ALA A 8 17.13 -12.23 0.66
CA ALA A 8 17.70 -11.23 1.57
C ALA A 8 17.78 -9.84 0.93
N PHE A 9 18.15 -9.78 -0.35
CA PHE A 9 18.14 -8.53 -1.11
C PHE A 9 16.74 -7.92 -1.20
N LEU A 10 15.73 -8.70 -1.59
CA LEU A 10 14.35 -8.21 -1.70
C LEU A 10 13.79 -7.76 -0.35
N GLU A 11 14.08 -8.50 0.73
CA GLU A 11 13.72 -8.11 2.10
C GLU A 11 14.36 -6.78 2.49
N ALA A 12 15.64 -6.57 2.15
CA ALA A 12 16.34 -5.32 2.44
C ALA A 12 15.74 -4.13 1.67
N VAL A 13 15.45 -4.31 0.37
CA VAL A 13 14.78 -3.29 -0.45
C VAL A 13 13.44 -2.89 0.18
N ILE A 14 12.59 -3.87 0.51
CA ILE A 14 11.25 -3.63 1.06
C ILE A 14 11.31 -3.01 2.45
N THR A 15 12.25 -3.44 3.28
CA THR A 15 12.29 -3.03 4.69
C THR A 15 12.91 -1.66 4.89
N TYR A 16 13.93 -1.33 4.08
CA TYR A 16 14.79 -0.17 4.31
C TYR A 16 14.74 0.87 3.19
N ARG A 17 14.44 0.48 1.95
CA ARG A 17 14.38 1.42 0.82
C ARG A 17 12.97 1.91 0.56
N VAL A 18 12.02 1.00 0.32
CA VAL A 18 10.63 1.35 -0.07
C VAL A 18 9.98 2.35 0.90
N PRO A 19 10.06 2.22 2.24
CA PRO A 19 9.41 3.19 3.13
C PRO A 19 9.99 4.61 3.02
N LYS A 20 11.24 4.75 2.58
CA LYS A 20 12.01 6.01 2.63
C LYS A 20 12.23 6.65 1.26
N ASP A 21 11.77 6.02 0.18
CA ASP A 21 12.06 6.41 -1.18
C ASP A 21 10.74 6.60 -1.93
N ASP A 22 10.27 7.83 -2.04
CA ASP A 22 9.01 8.21 -2.70
C ASP A 22 9.17 8.40 -4.21
N LEU A 23 10.37 8.79 -4.67
CA LEU A 23 10.66 9.11 -6.07
C LEU A 23 10.96 7.89 -6.95
N ASN A 24 11.50 6.81 -6.39
CA ASN A 24 12.01 5.69 -7.18
C ASN A 24 11.17 4.40 -7.06
N LEU A 25 9.93 4.48 -6.58
CA LEU A 25 9.10 3.31 -6.31
C LEU A 25 8.81 2.48 -7.57
N GLU A 26 8.61 3.13 -8.71
CA GLU A 26 8.39 2.49 -10.01
C GLU A 26 9.63 1.70 -10.46
N ILE A 27 10.81 2.31 -10.37
CA ILE A 27 12.10 1.67 -10.70
C ILE A 27 12.34 0.47 -9.78
N LEU A 28 12.07 0.61 -8.49
CA LEU A 28 12.17 -0.49 -7.54
C LEU A 28 11.17 -1.61 -7.84
N ALA A 29 9.96 -1.28 -8.31
CA ALA A 29 8.95 -2.27 -8.64
C ALA A 29 9.37 -3.06 -9.89
N ASP A 30 9.90 -2.37 -10.91
CA ASP A 30 10.43 -3.00 -12.11
C ASP A 30 11.66 -3.87 -11.81
N LEU A 31 12.52 -3.43 -10.88
CA LEU A 31 13.61 -4.27 -10.39
C LEU A 31 13.08 -5.57 -9.77
N VAL A 32 12.03 -5.52 -8.94
CA VAL A 32 11.41 -6.72 -8.37
C VAL A 32 10.85 -7.63 -9.47
N LYS A 33 10.22 -7.08 -10.51
CA LYS A 33 9.71 -7.85 -11.65
C LYS A 33 10.85 -8.54 -12.41
N GLN A 34 11.92 -7.83 -12.75
CA GLN A 34 13.11 -8.40 -13.41
C GLN A 34 13.79 -9.47 -12.55
N VAL A 35 13.87 -9.26 -11.24
CA VAL A 35 14.37 -10.28 -10.30
C VAL A 35 13.48 -11.52 -10.32
N ASN A 36 12.15 -11.36 -10.40
CA ASN A 36 11.22 -12.48 -10.49
C ASN A 36 11.29 -13.22 -11.83
N GLU A 37 11.52 -12.54 -12.95
CA GLU A 37 11.77 -13.18 -14.24
C GLU A 37 13.02 -14.06 -14.19
N ARG A 38 14.10 -13.56 -13.59
CA ARG A 38 15.35 -14.31 -13.42
C ARG A 38 15.27 -15.39 -12.35
N PHE A 39 14.48 -15.18 -11.29
CA PHE A 39 14.31 -16.08 -10.17
C PHE A 39 12.81 -16.27 -9.86
N PRO A 40 12.12 -17.16 -10.60
CA PRO A 40 10.69 -17.34 -10.47
C PRO A 40 10.21 -17.64 -9.05
N GLY A 41 9.15 -16.95 -8.64
CA GLY A 41 8.53 -17.05 -7.31
C GLY A 41 9.09 -16.09 -6.27
N SER A 42 10.17 -15.36 -6.59
CA SER A 42 10.70 -14.32 -5.70
C SER A 42 9.75 -13.12 -5.57
N GLY A 43 8.94 -12.81 -6.58
CA GLY A 43 7.92 -11.76 -6.50
C GLY A 43 6.80 -12.05 -5.49
N LYS A 44 6.36 -13.32 -5.39
CA LYS A 44 5.44 -13.75 -4.32
C LYS A 44 6.05 -13.53 -2.94
N ARG A 45 7.37 -13.75 -2.80
CA ARG A 45 8.08 -13.50 -1.55
C ARG A 45 8.20 -12.00 -1.27
N ALA A 46 8.44 -11.17 -2.29
CA ALA A 46 8.45 -9.72 -2.15
C ALA A 46 7.10 -9.21 -1.59
N VAL A 47 5.96 -9.60 -2.19
CA VAL A 47 4.64 -9.20 -1.67
C VAL A 47 4.38 -9.72 -0.26
N PHE A 48 4.87 -10.91 0.08
CA PHE A 48 4.77 -11.43 1.44
C PHE A 48 5.52 -10.54 2.45
N GLU A 49 6.77 -10.18 2.19
CA GLU A 49 7.54 -9.30 3.07
C GLU A 49 6.96 -7.89 3.14
N LEU A 50 6.45 -7.38 2.02
CA LEU A 50 5.76 -6.09 1.96
C LEU A 50 4.55 -6.07 2.88
N ASN A 51 3.70 -7.09 2.80
CA ASN A 51 2.54 -7.24 3.69
C ASN A 51 2.94 -7.41 5.16
N ARG A 52 4.03 -8.13 5.44
CA ARG A 52 4.57 -8.27 6.80
C ARG A 52 5.02 -6.93 7.36
N LYS A 53 5.71 -6.11 6.55
CA LYS A 53 6.18 -4.78 6.92
C LYS A 53 5.02 -3.83 7.18
N ILE A 54 4.02 -3.79 6.30
CA ILE A 54 2.79 -2.99 6.47
C ILE A 54 2.13 -3.35 7.80
N LYS A 55 1.85 -4.63 8.04
CA LYS A 55 1.24 -5.10 9.30
C LYS A 55 2.07 -4.72 10.52
N SER A 56 3.40 -4.84 10.45
CA SER A 56 4.28 -4.43 11.56
C SER A 56 4.18 -2.94 11.87
N ILE A 57 3.97 -2.06 10.88
CA ILE A 57 3.79 -0.63 11.13
C ILE A 57 2.42 -0.38 11.73
N LEU A 58 1.37 -0.99 11.18
CA LEU A 58 -0.01 -0.87 11.67
C LEU A 58 -0.14 -1.29 13.15
N CYS A 59 0.53 -2.37 13.56
CA CYS A 59 0.54 -2.81 14.97
C CYS A 59 1.31 -1.86 15.91
N LYS A 60 2.15 -0.96 15.38
CA LYS A 60 2.99 -0.02 16.14
C LYS A 60 2.51 1.42 16.03
N LEU A 61 1.31 1.64 15.46
CA LEU A 61 0.71 2.97 15.44
C LEU A 61 0.44 3.44 16.86
N PRO A 62 0.65 4.73 17.15
CA PRO A 62 0.37 5.27 18.48
C PRO A 62 -1.14 5.20 18.76
N ALA A 63 -1.51 4.91 20.02
CA ALA A 63 -2.91 4.91 20.46
C ALA A 63 -3.53 6.32 20.44
N SER A 64 -2.70 7.36 20.60
CA SER A 64 -3.07 8.76 20.56
C SER A 64 -2.00 9.60 19.86
N GLY A 65 -2.42 10.65 19.17
CA GLY A 65 -1.52 11.51 18.41
C GLY A 65 -1.28 11.02 16.98
N PHE A 66 -0.37 11.71 16.27
CA PHE A 66 -0.09 11.46 14.86
C PHE A 66 1.42 11.33 14.64
N ASP A 67 1.83 10.24 14.00
CA ASP A 67 3.21 9.95 13.62
C ASP A 67 3.33 10.07 12.09
N SER A 68 3.76 11.25 11.63
CA SER A 68 3.91 11.53 10.21
C SER A 68 4.93 10.62 9.53
N GLY A 69 5.93 10.12 10.26
CA GLY A 69 6.93 9.20 9.71
C GLY A 69 6.33 7.83 9.38
N LYS A 70 5.49 7.28 10.27
CA LYS A 70 4.76 6.03 10.01
C LYS A 70 3.70 6.20 8.93
N GLU A 71 3.06 7.36 8.87
CA GLU A 71 2.09 7.67 7.81
C GLU A 71 2.75 7.70 6.43
N MET A 72 3.88 8.39 6.30
CA MET A 72 4.65 8.44 5.05
C MET A 72 5.19 7.06 4.65
N ASP A 73 5.71 6.30 5.61
CA ASP A 73 6.16 4.92 5.37
C ASP A 73 5.01 4.07 4.80
N LEU A 74 3.79 4.21 5.35
CA LEU A 74 2.61 3.52 4.84
C LEU A 74 2.23 3.98 3.43
N ARG A 75 2.23 5.30 3.13
CA ARG A 75 1.97 5.80 1.77
C ARG A 75 2.86 5.12 0.73
N ASN A 76 4.16 5.11 0.99
CA ASN A 76 5.14 4.52 0.07
C ASN A 76 4.94 3.01 -0.10
N LEU A 77 4.70 2.30 1.01
CA LEU A 77 4.41 0.86 0.97
C LEU A 77 3.09 0.55 0.25
N GLY A 78 2.08 1.41 0.39
CA GLY A 78 0.80 1.32 -0.31
C GLY A 78 0.98 1.45 -1.83
N ARG A 79 1.64 2.53 -2.27
CA ARG A 79 1.97 2.74 -3.69
C ARG A 79 2.74 1.56 -4.27
N PHE A 80 3.77 1.11 -3.57
CA PHE A 80 4.59 -0.02 -3.99
C PHE A 80 3.79 -1.33 -4.09
N LEU A 81 2.87 -1.58 -3.16
CA LEU A 81 1.97 -2.73 -3.22
C LEU A 81 1.06 -2.66 -4.45
N GLY A 82 0.52 -1.48 -4.77
CA GLY A 82 -0.25 -1.25 -5.99
C GLY A 82 0.55 -1.59 -7.25
N LEU A 83 1.77 -1.05 -7.36
CA LEU A 83 2.66 -1.27 -8.50
C LEU A 83 2.99 -2.76 -8.73
N LEU A 84 3.20 -3.51 -7.65
CA LEU A 84 3.51 -4.96 -7.72
C LEU A 84 2.30 -5.84 -8.04
N THR A 85 1.08 -5.37 -7.73
CA THR A 85 -0.14 -6.19 -7.79
C THR A 85 -1.08 -5.77 -8.93
N SER A 86 -0.77 -4.67 -9.63
CA SER A 86 -1.52 -4.20 -10.80
C SER A 86 -1.61 -5.27 -11.89
N ALA A 87 -2.83 -5.43 -12.42
CA ALA A 87 -3.15 -6.42 -13.45
C ALA A 87 -2.69 -6.02 -14.86
N GLU A 88 -2.39 -4.73 -15.09
CA GLU A 88 -1.91 -4.23 -16.38
C GLU A 88 -0.54 -4.81 -16.76
N ASN A 89 0.24 -5.26 -15.77
CA ASN A 89 1.57 -5.80 -15.98
C ASN A 89 1.60 -7.29 -16.39
N GLN A 90 0.45 -7.92 -16.71
CA GLN A 90 0.29 -9.35 -17.09
C GLN A 90 0.87 -10.39 -16.10
N SER A 91 1.47 -9.93 -15.01
CA SER A 91 2.27 -10.67 -14.02
C SER A 91 2.07 -10.15 -12.60
N GLY A 92 1.00 -9.38 -12.36
CA GLY A 92 0.67 -8.83 -11.05
C GLY A 92 0.62 -9.93 -9.99
N PHE A 93 1.37 -9.73 -8.92
CA PHE A 93 1.43 -10.70 -7.84
C PHE A 93 0.14 -10.66 -7.02
N ASP A 94 -0.31 -11.82 -6.53
CA ASP A 94 -1.53 -11.91 -5.72
C ASP A 94 -1.37 -11.13 -4.40
N ASN A 95 -2.25 -10.15 -4.17
CA ASN A 95 -2.29 -9.39 -2.93
C ASN A 95 -3.15 -10.11 -1.90
N ARG A 96 -2.52 -10.54 -0.80
CA ARG A 96 -3.21 -11.17 0.34
C ARG A 96 -3.71 -10.19 1.39
N LEU A 97 -3.48 -8.89 1.21
CA LEU A 97 -3.97 -7.88 2.14
C LEU A 97 -5.43 -7.55 1.82
N ASP A 98 -6.32 -7.83 2.75
CA ASP A 98 -7.73 -7.45 2.65
C ASP A 98 -7.90 -5.96 2.97
N ILE A 99 -7.83 -5.13 1.92
CA ILE A 99 -7.99 -3.68 2.00
C ILE A 99 -9.38 -3.26 2.50
N ILE A 100 -10.41 -4.04 2.18
CA ILE A 100 -11.78 -3.73 2.58
C ILE A 100 -11.93 -3.89 4.09
N SER A 101 -11.44 -5.01 4.64
CA SER A 101 -11.44 -5.23 6.08
C SER A 101 -10.59 -4.18 6.80
N LEU A 102 -9.43 -3.81 6.26
CA LEU A 102 -8.57 -2.75 6.81
C LEU A 102 -9.30 -1.40 6.89
N LEU A 103 -10.01 -1.00 5.83
CA LEU A 103 -10.83 0.23 5.83
C LEU A 103 -11.96 0.18 6.84
N ARG A 104 -12.68 -0.95 6.92
CA ARG A 104 -13.77 -1.13 7.90
C ARG A 104 -13.28 -1.03 9.33
N GLU A 105 -12.14 -1.63 9.63
CA GLU A 105 -11.50 -1.55 10.94
C GLU A 105 -11.07 -0.10 11.25
N ALA A 106 -10.49 0.61 10.29
CA ALA A 106 -10.12 2.02 10.45
C ALA A 106 -11.33 2.90 10.74
N VAL A 107 -12.45 2.69 10.03
CA VAL A 107 -13.72 3.38 10.30
C VAL A 107 -14.20 3.13 11.72
N ALA A 108 -14.11 1.89 12.22
CA ALA A 108 -14.50 1.56 13.59
C ALA A 108 -13.59 2.22 14.64
N LYS A 109 -12.30 2.40 14.34
CA LYS A 109 -11.32 3.06 15.20
C LYS A 109 -11.33 4.60 15.10
N GLY A 110 -12.04 5.16 14.13
CA GLY A 110 -12.25 6.60 13.98
C GLY A 110 -11.09 7.35 13.29
N ASN A 111 -11.13 8.69 13.38
CA ASN A 111 -10.28 9.58 12.59
C ASN A 111 -8.77 9.32 12.77
N ASN A 112 -8.30 8.99 13.97
CA ASN A 112 -6.88 8.70 14.20
C ASN A 112 -6.38 7.53 13.34
N ALA A 113 -7.17 6.46 13.20
CA ALA A 113 -6.81 5.33 12.34
C ALA A 113 -6.95 5.70 10.85
N LEU A 114 -8.03 6.41 10.49
CA LEU A 114 -8.28 6.81 9.11
C LEU A 114 -7.17 7.72 8.54
N ARG A 115 -6.54 8.57 9.37
CA ARG A 115 -5.40 9.41 8.97
C ARG A 115 -4.18 8.62 8.49
N TYR A 116 -4.03 7.35 8.85
CA TYR A 116 -2.99 6.47 8.30
C TYR A 116 -3.50 5.61 7.15
N ILE A 117 -4.71 5.08 7.29
CA ILE A 117 -5.24 4.07 6.36
C ILE A 117 -5.71 4.69 5.05
N ILE A 118 -6.35 5.86 5.08
CA ILE A 118 -6.87 6.49 3.85
C ILE A 118 -5.73 6.85 2.88
N PRO A 119 -4.68 7.57 3.30
CA PRO A 119 -3.47 7.77 2.51
C PRO A 119 -2.87 6.51 1.91
N PHE A 120 -2.71 5.46 2.74
CA PHE A 120 -2.20 4.16 2.31
C PHE A 120 -3.05 3.56 1.18
N VAL A 121 -4.38 3.56 1.33
CA VAL A 121 -5.29 3.00 0.34
C VAL A 121 -5.32 3.84 -0.94
N CYS A 122 -5.33 5.17 -0.84
CA CYS A 122 -5.26 6.05 -2.00
C CYS A 122 -4.01 5.75 -2.83
N GLN A 123 -2.85 5.70 -2.19
CA GLN A 123 -1.58 5.38 -2.85
C GLN A 123 -1.56 3.97 -3.44
N PHE A 124 -2.13 2.96 -2.75
CA PHE A 124 -2.30 1.62 -3.31
C PHE A 124 -3.12 1.62 -4.60
N LEU A 125 -4.19 2.40 -4.67
CA LEU A 125 -5.03 2.52 -5.86
C LEU A 125 -4.32 3.27 -6.99
N THR A 126 -3.59 4.34 -6.66
CA THR A 126 -2.75 5.09 -7.62
C THR A 126 -1.70 4.19 -8.28
N GLY A 127 -0.93 3.43 -7.48
CA GLY A 127 0.06 2.48 -8.02
C GLY A 127 -0.58 1.31 -8.79
N GLY A 128 -1.86 1.04 -8.55
CA GLY A 128 -2.61 -0.05 -9.17
C GLY A 128 -3.21 0.25 -10.55
N GLY A 129 -3.02 1.45 -11.10
CA GLY A 129 -3.63 1.87 -12.38
C GLY A 129 -5.09 2.34 -12.25
N GLY A 130 -5.51 2.81 -11.07
CA GLY A 130 -6.81 3.47 -10.88
C GLY A 130 -8.02 2.54 -10.72
N ILE A 131 -9.19 2.99 -11.21
CA ILE A 131 -10.49 2.33 -11.01
C ILE A 131 -10.60 1.09 -11.91
N THR A 132 -10.28 -0.07 -11.34
CA THR A 132 -10.53 -1.37 -11.97
C THR A 132 -11.77 -2.05 -11.37
N ARG A 133 -12.37 -3.01 -12.10
CA ARG A 133 -13.44 -3.87 -11.54
C ARG A 133 -13.05 -4.54 -10.22
N LYS A 134 -11.75 -4.88 -10.05
CA LYS A 134 -11.21 -5.52 -8.84
C LYS A 134 -11.25 -4.58 -7.63
N ASN A 135 -11.06 -3.28 -7.85
CA ASN A 135 -10.97 -2.29 -6.78
C ASN A 135 -12.26 -1.49 -6.58
N PHE A 136 -13.30 -1.71 -7.38
CA PHE A 136 -14.54 -0.94 -7.34
C PHE A 136 -15.23 -0.89 -5.95
N GLN A 137 -15.16 -1.99 -5.18
CA GLN A 137 -15.70 -2.01 -3.82
C GLN A 137 -14.90 -1.11 -2.87
N ILE A 138 -13.59 -0.97 -3.07
CA ILE A 138 -12.73 -0.06 -2.30
C ILE A 138 -13.14 1.38 -2.57
N PHE A 139 -13.30 1.77 -3.84
CA PHE A 139 -13.77 3.12 -4.22
C PHE A 139 -15.16 3.46 -3.64
N LYS A 140 -16.10 2.51 -3.67
CA LYS A 140 -17.40 2.67 -2.99
C LYS A 140 -17.26 2.95 -1.50
N LEU A 141 -16.39 2.22 -0.82
CA LEU A 141 -16.16 2.41 0.61
C LEU A 141 -15.48 3.75 0.90
N LEU A 142 -14.52 4.18 0.08
CA LEU A 142 -13.90 5.50 0.18
C LEU A 142 -14.95 6.61 0.01
N LYS A 143 -15.85 6.50 -0.96
CA LYS A 143 -16.94 7.46 -1.14
C LYS A 143 -17.88 7.51 0.08
N LEU A 144 -18.25 6.35 0.64
CA LEU A 144 -19.03 6.29 1.87
C LEU A 144 -18.31 6.89 3.08
N ILE A 145 -16.99 6.80 3.15
CA ILE A 145 -16.19 7.44 4.21
C ILE A 145 -16.18 8.95 4.02
N HIS A 146 -15.93 9.41 2.80
CA HIS A 146 -15.93 10.82 2.43
C HIS A 146 -17.25 11.52 2.82
N ASP A 147 -18.38 10.87 2.53
CA ASP A 147 -19.71 11.45 2.75
C ASP A 147 -20.12 11.50 4.23
N LYS A 148 -19.34 10.89 5.14
CA LYS A 148 -19.61 10.98 6.59
C LYS A 148 -19.26 12.36 7.15
N ILE A 149 -20.19 12.93 7.90
CA ILE A 149 -20.02 14.24 8.55
C ILE A 149 -18.91 14.22 9.61
N THR A 150 -18.71 13.08 10.28
CA THR A 150 -17.74 12.95 11.39
C THR A 150 -16.27 12.81 10.94
N VAL A 151 -16.04 12.65 9.64
CA VAL A 151 -14.70 12.50 9.07
C VAL A 151 -14.06 13.88 8.88
N VAL A 152 -12.82 14.03 9.34
CA VAL A 152 -12.10 15.32 9.25
C VAL A 152 -11.77 15.69 7.81
N SER A 153 -11.67 16.99 7.52
CA SER A 153 -11.45 17.53 6.18
C SER A 153 -10.20 16.98 5.50
N GLU A 154 -9.09 16.83 6.23
CA GLU A 154 -7.83 16.25 5.70
C GLU A 154 -8.06 14.89 5.03
N ILE A 155 -8.87 14.03 5.63
CA ILE A 155 -9.20 12.70 5.08
C ILE A 155 -10.07 12.84 3.83
N LYS A 156 -11.01 13.79 3.83
CA LYS A 156 -11.90 14.02 2.68
C LYS A 156 -11.11 14.50 1.48
N SER A 157 -10.21 15.47 1.68
CA SER A 157 -9.34 16.00 0.62
C SER A 157 -8.43 14.93 0.03
N GLU A 158 -7.91 14.01 0.84
CA GLU A 158 -7.13 12.86 0.34
C GLU A 158 -7.96 11.95 -0.59
N ILE A 159 -9.24 11.75 -0.28
CA ILE A 159 -10.16 10.94 -1.09
C ILE A 159 -10.55 11.70 -2.36
N GLU A 160 -10.83 13.00 -2.27
CA GLU A 160 -11.14 13.87 -3.41
C GLU A 160 -9.98 13.87 -4.42
N PHE A 161 -8.75 14.07 -3.95
CA PHE A 161 -7.55 14.05 -4.80
C PHE A 161 -7.43 12.75 -5.59
N LEU A 162 -7.69 11.59 -4.97
CA LEU A 162 -7.68 10.29 -5.66
C LEU A 162 -8.72 10.23 -6.80
N PHE A 163 -9.89 10.84 -6.63
CA PHE A 163 -10.93 10.85 -7.66
C PHE A 163 -10.68 11.86 -8.79
N GLU A 164 -9.79 12.83 -8.58
CA GLU A 164 -9.35 13.79 -9.58
C GLU A 164 -8.15 13.31 -10.41
N THR A 165 -7.46 12.25 -9.96
CA THR A 165 -6.30 11.65 -10.65
C THR A 165 -6.72 10.61 -11.69
#